data_AF-A0A7Y3ECI3-F1
#
_entry.id   AF-A0A7Y3ECI3-F1
#
_cell.length_a   1.000
_cell.length_b   1.000
_cell.length_c   1.000
_cell.angle_alpha   90.00
_cell.angle_beta   90.00
_cell.angle_gamma   90.00
#
_symmetry.space_group_name_H-M   'P 1'
#
loop_
_entity.id
_entity.type
_entity.pdbx_description
1 polymer ?
#
loop_
_entity_poly.entity_id
_entity_poly.type
_entity_poly.pdbx_seq_one_letter_code
_entity_poly.pdbx_strand_id
1 'polypeptide(L)'
;MSTIDDVTLSCYLDGELDYARATNVTDQIHGDEKTRDRFVSMATAHGLLRAYGQTEVREAIPPKLVQALKKSNRRTVFFLEQKTIFQIAAVLVLFIASYLIGRQNSVERMYKPSLVPVIPAALEHTINTVLEYQKSGSTQDWVQMEDGMSAKITPVQSFRGSEGTFYRMYLIDMSGNGETQKFWAMASRKGKENWLTKGVFATDTPGSI
;
A
#
# COMPACT_ATOMS: atom_id res chain seq x y z
N MET A 1 -31.90 0.59 -12.12
CA MET A 1 -32.05 1.44 -10.92
C MET A 1 -31.10 0.88 -9.88
N SER A 2 -30.18 1.70 -9.35
CA SER A 2 -29.28 1.27 -8.29
C SER A 2 -30.03 0.88 -7.03
N THR A 3 -29.58 -0.20 -6.41
CA THR A 3 -30.14 -0.76 -5.18
C THR A 3 -29.33 -0.36 -3.95
N ILE A 4 -28.28 0.44 -4.11
CA ILE A 4 -27.37 0.81 -3.03
C ILE A 4 -27.94 1.99 -2.23
N ASP A 5 -27.98 1.80 -0.90
CA ASP A 5 -28.35 2.82 0.06
C ASP A 5 -27.15 3.73 0.44
N ASP A 6 -27.45 4.90 1.02
CA ASP A 6 -26.41 5.87 1.38
C ASP A 6 -25.48 5.34 2.48
N VAL A 7 -25.99 4.47 3.36
CA VAL A 7 -25.20 3.82 4.41
C VAL A 7 -24.10 2.95 3.81
N THR A 8 -24.43 2.12 2.81
CA THR A 8 -23.44 1.29 2.13
C THR A 8 -22.41 2.13 1.38
N LEU A 9 -22.82 3.22 0.72
CA LEU A 9 -21.87 4.15 0.10
C LEU A 9 -20.94 4.82 1.13
N SER A 10 -21.42 5.08 2.35
CA SER A 10 -20.62 5.67 3.43
C SER A 10 -19.61 4.67 3.96
N CYS A 11 -20.04 3.46 4.29
CA CYS A 11 -19.13 2.38 4.66
C CYS A 11 -18.09 2.09 3.54
N TYR A 12 -18.46 2.27 2.28
CA TYR A 12 -17.52 2.16 1.15
C TYR A 12 -16.48 3.28 1.15
N LEU A 13 -16.88 4.54 1.39
CA LEU A 13 -15.96 5.68 1.52
C LEU A 13 -14.98 5.52 2.69
N ASP A 14 -15.46 4.99 3.80
CA ASP A 14 -14.67 4.79 5.02
C ASP A 14 -13.82 3.51 4.98
N GLY A 15 -14.03 2.65 3.97
CA GLY A 15 -13.27 1.42 3.78
C GLY A 15 -13.70 0.28 4.73
N GLU A 16 -14.92 0.33 5.26
CA GLU A 16 -15.45 -0.64 6.22
C GLU A 16 -16.12 -1.86 5.57
N LEU A 17 -16.42 -1.78 4.27
CA LEU A 17 -17.05 -2.91 3.56
C LEU A 17 -16.08 -4.07 3.35
N ASP A 18 -16.61 -5.29 3.46
CA ASP A 18 -15.90 -6.48 3.01
C ASP A 18 -15.63 -6.46 1.50
N TYR A 19 -14.70 -7.31 1.04
CA TYR A 19 -14.25 -7.32 -0.35
C TYR A 19 -15.37 -7.57 -1.37
N ALA A 20 -16.28 -8.50 -1.06
CA ALA A 20 -17.36 -8.86 -1.98
C ALA A 20 -18.34 -7.70 -2.16
N ARG A 21 -18.69 -7.04 -1.05
CA ARG A 21 -19.56 -5.86 -1.05
C ARG A 21 -18.91 -4.65 -1.68
N ALA A 22 -17.64 -4.36 -1.36
CA ALA A 22 -16.90 -3.24 -1.95
C ALA A 22 -16.78 -3.37 -3.48
N THR A 23 -16.55 -4.59 -3.98
CA THR A 23 -16.50 -4.85 -5.43
C THR A 23 -17.86 -4.58 -6.08
N ASN A 24 -18.94 -5.10 -5.50
CA ASN A 24 -20.30 -4.87 -5.99
C ASN A 24 -20.65 -3.37 -6.03
N VAL A 25 -20.33 -2.62 -4.97
CA VAL A 25 -20.53 -1.17 -4.92
C VAL A 25 -19.72 -0.45 -6.00
N THR A 26 -18.47 -0.86 -6.22
CA THR A 26 -17.62 -0.32 -7.28
C THR A 26 -18.24 -0.53 -8.66
N ASP A 27 -18.72 -1.73 -8.95
CA ASP A 27 -19.34 -2.06 -10.23
C ASP A 27 -20.61 -1.24 -10.46
N GLN A 28 -21.42 -1.04 -9.43
CA GLN A 28 -22.62 -0.19 -9.52
C GLN A 28 -22.29 1.30 -9.67
N ILE A 29 -21.27 1.82 -9.01
CA ILE A 29 -20.79 3.20 -9.21
C ILE A 29 -20.33 3.41 -10.67
N HIS A 30 -19.69 2.42 -11.29
CA HIS A 30 -19.29 2.51 -12.69
C HIS A 30 -20.46 2.35 -13.67
N GLY A 31 -21.42 1.48 -13.35
CA GLY A 31 -22.54 1.15 -14.22
C GLY A 31 -23.74 2.11 -14.14
N ASP A 32 -23.87 2.91 -13.09
CA ASP A 32 -25.00 3.84 -12.90
C ASP A 32 -24.53 5.27 -12.58
N GLU A 33 -24.77 6.16 -13.54
CA GLU A 33 -24.42 7.58 -13.44
C GLU A 33 -25.04 8.26 -12.22
N LYS A 34 -26.29 7.95 -11.87
CA LYS A 34 -26.94 8.55 -10.69
C LYS A 34 -26.25 8.15 -9.39
N THR A 35 -25.80 6.90 -9.30
CA THR A 35 -25.07 6.38 -8.14
C THR A 35 -23.69 7.00 -8.04
N ARG A 36 -23.01 7.19 -9.18
CA ARG A 36 -21.74 7.92 -9.25
C ARG A 36 -21.87 9.35 -8.75
N ASP A 37 -22.90 10.07 -9.18
CA ASP A 37 -23.11 11.47 -8.78
C ASP A 37 -23.42 11.59 -7.27
N ARG A 38 -24.22 10.65 -6.73
CA ARG A 38 -24.45 10.53 -5.29
C ARG A 38 -23.15 10.29 -4.52
N PHE A 39 -22.35 9.33 -4.97
CA PHE A 39 -21.05 9.02 -4.36
C PHE A 39 -20.10 10.23 -4.37
N VAL A 40 -19.98 10.94 -5.50
CA VAL A 40 -19.13 12.14 -5.60
C VAL A 40 -19.61 13.24 -4.66
N SER A 41 -20.93 13.46 -4.57
CA SER A 41 -21.51 14.45 -3.67
C SER A 41 -21.20 14.15 -2.21
N MET A 42 -21.34 12.88 -1.81
CA MET A 42 -21.05 12.43 -0.45
C MET A 42 -19.56 12.49 -0.12
N ALA A 43 -18.69 12.05 -1.03
CA ALA A 43 -17.23 12.14 -0.89
C ALA A 43 -16.78 13.61 -0.74
N THR A 44 -17.41 14.51 -1.48
CA THR A 44 -17.13 15.96 -1.41
C THR A 44 -17.54 16.53 -0.05
N ALA A 45 -18.75 16.21 0.43
CA ALA A 45 -19.21 16.63 1.74
C ALA A 45 -18.29 16.12 2.86
N HIS A 46 -17.86 14.85 2.79
CA HIS A 46 -16.95 14.26 3.77
C HIS A 46 -15.57 14.92 3.74
N GLY A 47 -15.05 15.22 2.54
CA GLY A 47 -13.82 15.98 2.36
C GLY A 47 -13.89 17.40 2.94
N LEU A 48 -15.01 18.09 2.76
CA LEU A 48 -15.24 19.41 3.34
C LEU A 48 -15.31 19.35 4.87
N LEU A 49 -16.07 18.42 5.44
CA LEU A 49 -16.15 18.24 6.89
C LEU A 49 -14.78 17.96 7.50
N ARG A 50 -13.96 17.13 6.84
CA ARG A 50 -12.58 16.87 7.27
C ARG A 50 -11.71 18.12 7.20
N ALA A 51 -11.84 18.91 6.12
CA ALA A 51 -11.10 20.16 5.97
C ALA A 51 -11.50 21.21 7.03
N TYR A 52 -12.78 21.26 7.40
CA TYR A 52 -13.26 22.12 8.49
C TYR A 52 -12.89 21.61 9.88
N GLY A 53 -12.85 20.29 10.08
CA GLY A 53 -12.48 19.66 11.36
C GLY A 53 -10.98 19.72 11.67
N GLN A 54 -10.12 19.93 10.66
CA GLN A 54 -8.67 20.14 10.83
C GLN A 54 -8.33 21.58 11.25
N THR A 55 -9.01 22.12 12.27
CA THR A 55 -8.69 23.43 12.85
C THR A 55 -7.40 23.42 13.66
N GLU A 56 -6.95 22.25 14.10
CA GLU A 56 -5.73 22.09 14.89
C GLU A 56 -4.69 21.30 14.09
N VAL A 57 -3.49 21.90 13.97
CA VAL A 57 -2.30 21.35 13.33
C VAL A 57 -2.33 21.35 11.80
N ARG A 58 -2.27 22.55 11.20
CA ARG A 58 -1.59 22.73 9.91
C ARG A 58 -0.08 22.55 10.12
N GLU A 59 0.36 21.32 10.34
CA GLU A 59 1.78 21.02 10.19
C GLU A 59 2.19 21.37 8.75
N ALA A 60 3.26 22.14 8.64
CA ALA A 60 3.77 22.52 7.32
C ALA A 60 4.13 21.24 6.57
N ILE A 61 3.44 21.00 5.44
CA ILE A 61 3.68 19.83 4.60
C ILE A 61 5.19 19.74 4.32
N PRO A 62 5.86 18.63 4.67
CA PRO A 62 7.29 18.50 4.49
C PRO A 62 7.71 18.86 3.06
N PRO A 63 8.68 19.78 2.87
CA PRO A 63 9.03 20.30 1.54
C PRO A 63 9.50 19.21 0.57
N LYS A 64 9.99 18.08 1.09
CA LYS A 64 10.38 16.89 0.31
C LYS A 64 9.19 16.27 -0.45
N LEU A 65 7.99 16.26 0.13
CA LEU A 65 6.79 15.73 -0.51
C LEU A 65 6.30 16.64 -1.65
N VAL A 66 6.35 17.96 -1.44
CA VAL A 66 6.00 18.96 -2.46
C VAL A 66 6.95 18.87 -3.67
N GLN A 67 8.24 18.67 -3.43
CA GLN A 67 9.23 18.50 -4.50
C GLN A 67 9.03 17.20 -5.29
N ALA A 68 8.66 16.10 -4.62
CA ALA A 68 8.39 14.83 -5.28
C ALA A 68 7.19 14.94 -6.26
N LEU A 69 6.12 15.61 -5.85
CA LEU A 69 4.94 15.85 -6.70
C LEU A 69 5.27 16.75 -7.89
N LYS A 70 6.03 17.84 -7.69
CA LYS A 70 6.44 18.74 -8.79
C LYS A 70 7.33 18.04 -9.82
N LYS A 71 8.19 17.11 -9.39
CA LYS A 71 9.09 16.38 -10.29
C LYS A 71 8.34 15.41 -11.21
N SER A 72 7.20 14.87 -10.77
CA SER A 72 6.41 13.89 -11.53
C SER A 72 5.67 14.48 -12.74
N ASN A 73 5.43 15.80 -12.79
CA ASN A 73 4.50 16.39 -13.76
C ASN A 73 5.18 17.03 -14.99
N ARG A 74 6.49 16.86 -15.17
CA ARG A 74 7.16 17.27 -16.42
C ARG A 74 7.04 16.17 -17.47
N ARG A 75 5.89 16.10 -18.14
CA ARG A 75 5.80 15.46 -19.46
C ARG A 75 6.47 16.39 -20.48
N THR A 76 7.70 16.06 -20.86
CA THR A 76 8.38 16.69 -22.00
C THR A 76 7.70 16.27 -23.29
N VAL A 77 6.87 17.16 -23.84
CA VAL A 77 6.32 17.01 -25.20
C VAL A 77 7.41 17.51 -26.16
N PHE A 78 8.08 16.58 -26.84
CA PHE A 78 9.05 16.91 -27.89
C PHE A 78 8.34 16.87 -29.26
N PHE A 79 8.16 18.04 -29.87
CA PHE A 79 7.86 18.18 -31.29
C PHE A 79 9.13 17.86 -32.10
N LEU A 80 9.06 16.86 -32.99
CA LEU A 80 10.15 16.50 -33.89
C LEU A 80 10.02 17.27 -35.22
N GLU A 81 10.86 18.28 -35.43
CA GLU A 81 11.23 18.72 -36.77
C GLU A 81 12.47 17.97 -37.26
N GLN A 82 12.45 17.59 -38.54
CA GLN A 82 13.44 16.74 -39.19
C GLN A 82 14.81 17.42 -39.31
N LYS A 83 15.87 16.94 -38.64
CA LYS A 83 17.27 17.14 -39.13
C LYS A 83 18.32 16.11 -38.69
N THR A 84 19.06 15.67 -39.73
CA THR A 84 20.48 15.28 -39.81
C THR A 84 21.00 14.10 -38.99
N ILE A 85 21.77 13.25 -39.69
CA ILE A 85 22.38 11.98 -39.26
C ILE A 85 23.15 12.09 -37.92
N PHE A 86 23.66 13.28 -37.56
CA PHE A 86 24.31 13.51 -36.26
C PHE A 86 23.36 13.40 -35.04
N GLN A 87 22.06 13.67 -35.21
CA GLN A 87 21.08 13.47 -34.14
C GLN A 87 20.79 11.98 -33.89
N ILE A 88 20.84 11.15 -34.92
CA ILE A 88 20.63 9.69 -34.80
C ILE A 88 21.74 9.08 -33.94
N ALA A 89 23.00 9.50 -34.14
CA ALA A 89 24.12 9.05 -33.33
C ALA A 89 23.97 9.49 -31.86
N ALA A 90 23.54 10.74 -31.60
CA ALA A 90 23.31 11.23 -30.25
C ALA A 90 22.16 10.50 -29.54
N VAL A 91 21.08 10.17 -30.26
CA VAL A 91 19.96 9.39 -29.73
C VAL A 91 20.40 7.96 -29.42
N LEU A 92 21.20 7.32 -30.28
CA LEU A 92 21.74 5.98 -30.01
C LEU A 92 22.66 5.98 -28.77
N VAL A 93 23.53 6.97 -28.63
CA VAL A 93 24.40 7.11 -27.44
C VAL A 93 23.57 7.38 -26.18
N LEU A 94 22.57 8.24 -26.24
CA LEU A 94 21.66 8.49 -25.12
C LEU A 94 20.81 7.27 -24.78
N PHE A 95 20.38 6.48 -25.76
CA PHE A 95 19.63 5.24 -25.56
C PHE A 95 20.51 4.17 -24.89
N ILE A 96 21.76 4.01 -25.32
CA ILE A 96 22.71 3.09 -24.70
C ILE A 96 23.07 3.55 -23.28
N ALA A 97 23.31 4.85 -23.08
CA ALA A 97 23.60 5.42 -21.77
C ALA A 97 22.40 5.31 -20.80
N SER A 98 21.18 5.55 -21.28
CA SER A 98 19.96 5.39 -20.45
C SER A 98 19.62 3.92 -20.19
N TYR A 99 19.93 3.01 -21.11
CA TYR A 99 19.83 1.57 -20.87
C TYR A 99 20.83 1.10 -19.81
N LEU A 100 22.07 1.60 -19.84
CA LEU A 100 23.09 1.29 -18.84
C LEU A 100 22.79 1.93 -17.47
N ILE A 101 22.40 3.21 -17.43
CA ILE A 101 22.02 3.93 -16.21
C ILE A 101 20.72 3.36 -15.63
N GLY A 102 19.77 2.94 -16.46
CA GLY A 102 18.55 2.26 -16.03
C GLY A 102 18.84 0.88 -15.41
N ARG A 103 19.82 0.15 -15.95
CA ARG A 103 20.27 -1.12 -15.38
C ARG A 103 21.07 -0.92 -14.08
N GLN A 104 21.82 0.17 -13.96
CA GLN A 104 22.62 0.48 -12.77
C GLN A 104 21.81 1.13 -11.64
N ASN A 105 20.78 1.91 -11.95
CA ASN A 105 19.83 2.48 -10.97
C ASN A 105 18.68 1.52 -10.61
N SER A 106 18.66 0.32 -11.19
CA SER A 106 17.87 -0.81 -10.69
C SER A 106 18.53 -1.48 -9.47
N VAL A 107 19.73 -1.03 -9.06
CA VAL A 107 20.26 -1.31 -7.73
C VAL A 107 19.38 -0.52 -6.76
N GLU A 108 18.38 -1.25 -6.25
CA GLU A 108 17.96 -1.25 -4.86
C GLU A 108 18.33 0.05 -4.15
N ARG A 109 17.32 0.87 -3.86
CA ARG A 109 17.43 1.73 -2.68
C ARG A 109 17.86 0.79 -1.55
N MET A 110 19.12 0.88 -1.15
CA MET A 110 19.65 0.22 0.02
C MET A 110 18.85 0.77 1.20
N TYR A 111 17.67 0.18 1.44
CA TYR A 111 17.35 -0.27 2.77
C TYR A 111 18.59 -1.03 3.18
N LYS A 112 19.39 -0.44 4.09
CA LYS A 112 20.35 -1.23 4.85
C LYS A 112 19.60 -2.51 5.20
N PRO A 113 20.12 -3.70 4.89
CA PRO A 113 19.51 -4.92 5.36
C PRO A 113 19.60 -4.86 6.88
N SER A 114 18.58 -4.26 7.50
CA SER A 114 18.12 -4.67 8.80
C SER A 114 18.02 -6.17 8.64
N LEU A 115 18.71 -6.91 9.48
CA LEU A 115 18.64 -8.36 9.52
C LEU A 115 17.17 -8.70 9.78
N VAL A 116 16.38 -8.78 8.72
CA VAL A 116 14.98 -9.14 8.79
C VAL A 116 15.03 -10.59 9.23
N PRO A 117 14.44 -10.94 10.38
CA PRO A 117 14.40 -12.32 10.80
C PRO A 117 13.76 -13.11 9.66
N VAL A 118 14.44 -14.19 9.23
CA VAL A 118 13.91 -15.07 8.20
C VAL A 118 12.60 -15.63 8.74
N ILE A 119 11.48 -15.19 8.17
CA ILE A 119 10.15 -15.69 8.55
C ILE A 119 10.12 -17.17 8.15
N PRO A 120 9.92 -18.10 9.10
CA PRO A 120 9.83 -19.52 8.78
C PRO A 120 8.69 -19.77 7.79
N ALA A 121 8.89 -20.65 6.81
CA ALA A 121 7.86 -20.98 5.81
C ALA A 121 6.54 -21.48 6.47
N ALA A 122 6.64 -22.14 7.63
CA ALA A 122 5.48 -22.57 8.40
C ALA A 122 4.63 -21.40 8.95
N LEU A 123 5.28 -20.27 9.28
CA LEU A 123 4.60 -19.06 9.75
C LEU A 123 3.93 -18.31 8.59
N GLU A 124 4.48 -18.41 7.37
CA GLU A 124 3.92 -17.76 6.18
C GLU A 124 2.49 -18.20 5.88
N HIS A 125 2.18 -19.50 6.03
CA HIS A 125 0.80 -19.99 5.84
C HIS A 125 -0.17 -19.36 6.86
N THR A 126 0.21 -19.30 8.13
CA THR A 126 -0.61 -18.68 9.17
C THR A 126 -0.78 -17.19 8.94
N ILE A 127 0.28 -16.47 8.53
CA ILE A 127 0.18 -15.06 8.13
C ILE A 127 -0.84 -14.91 7.01
N ASN A 128 -0.77 -15.72 5.95
CA ASN A 128 -1.71 -15.68 4.83
C ASN A 128 -3.16 -15.87 5.28
N THR A 129 -3.43 -16.87 6.11
CA THR A 129 -4.78 -17.14 6.65
C THR A 129 -5.27 -15.99 7.53
N VAL A 130 -4.43 -15.49 8.43
CA VAL A 130 -4.78 -14.40 9.34
C VAL A 130 -5.07 -13.12 8.55
N LEU A 131 -4.22 -12.75 7.60
CA LEU A 131 -4.42 -11.56 6.79
C LEU A 131 -5.61 -11.66 5.82
N GLU A 132 -6.03 -12.87 5.46
CA GLU A 132 -7.22 -13.06 4.62
C GLU A 132 -8.52 -12.99 5.44
N TYR A 133 -8.59 -13.67 6.60
CA TYR A 133 -9.85 -13.96 7.28
C TYR A 133 -10.07 -13.19 8.59
N GLN A 134 -9.00 -12.72 9.23
CA GLN A 134 -9.13 -12.02 10.51
C GLN A 134 -9.42 -10.55 10.29
N LYS A 135 -10.19 -9.93 11.19
CA LYS A 135 -10.43 -8.48 11.19
C LYS A 135 -9.21 -7.76 11.78
N SER A 136 -9.09 -6.47 11.49
CA SER A 136 -8.06 -5.66 12.14
C SER A 136 -8.29 -5.62 13.66
N GLY A 137 -7.22 -5.79 14.43
CA GLY A 137 -7.23 -5.88 15.89
C GLY A 137 -7.48 -7.28 16.45
N SER A 138 -7.91 -8.27 15.65
CA SER A 138 -7.99 -9.65 16.15
C SER A 138 -6.62 -10.33 16.09
N THR A 139 -6.36 -11.20 17.05
CA THR A 139 -5.06 -11.80 17.24
C THR A 139 -5.16 -13.31 17.08
N GLN A 140 -4.18 -13.90 16.40
CA GLN A 140 -4.07 -15.35 16.26
C GLN A 140 -2.66 -15.81 16.66
N ASP A 141 -2.64 -16.80 17.54
CA ASP A 141 -1.42 -17.43 18.01
C ASP A 141 -0.98 -18.55 17.07
N TRP A 142 0.33 -18.67 16.89
CA TRP A 142 1.03 -19.72 16.17
C TRP A 142 2.13 -20.28 17.08
N VAL A 143 2.25 -21.60 17.12
CA VAL A 143 3.25 -22.29 17.95
C VAL A 143 3.90 -23.37 17.10
N GLN A 144 5.23 -23.38 17.02
CA GLN A 144 6.01 -24.45 16.42
C GLN A 144 6.54 -25.37 17.52
N MET A 145 6.22 -26.66 17.42
CA MET A 145 6.56 -27.63 18.46
C MET A 145 8.05 -28.01 18.52
N GLU A 146 8.78 -27.92 17.40
CA GLU A 146 10.17 -28.41 17.33
C GLU A 146 11.18 -27.52 18.06
N ASP A 147 11.08 -26.19 17.91
CA ASP A 147 12.07 -25.24 18.46
C ASP A 147 11.54 -24.40 19.63
N GLY A 148 10.31 -24.67 20.08
CA GLY A 148 9.65 -23.88 21.13
C GLY A 148 9.37 -22.43 20.74
N MET A 149 9.51 -22.08 19.46
CA MET A 149 9.18 -20.76 18.94
C MET A 149 7.66 -20.58 18.86
N SER A 150 7.18 -19.43 19.32
CA SER A 150 5.79 -19.01 19.19
C SER A 150 5.72 -17.63 18.57
N ALA A 151 4.65 -17.36 17.83
CA ALA A 151 4.41 -16.06 17.22
C ALA A 151 2.94 -15.71 17.36
N LYS A 152 2.66 -14.43 17.58
CA LYS A 152 1.32 -13.89 17.69
C LYS A 152 1.14 -12.84 16.60
N ILE A 153 0.19 -13.09 15.71
CA ILE A 153 -0.05 -12.25 14.52
C ILE A 153 -1.32 -11.44 14.75
N THR A 154 -1.22 -10.12 14.59
CA THR A 154 -2.37 -9.20 14.74
C THR A 154 -2.44 -8.28 13.52
N PRO A 155 -3.43 -8.42 12.62
CA PRO A 155 -3.65 -7.44 11.57
C PRO A 155 -4.01 -6.10 12.19
N VAL A 156 -3.42 -5.02 11.70
CA VAL A 156 -3.63 -3.68 12.28
C VAL A 156 -4.44 -2.80 11.34
N GLN A 157 -4.03 -2.71 10.08
CA GLN A 157 -4.66 -1.79 9.14
C GLN A 157 -4.62 -2.36 7.73
N SER A 158 -5.70 -2.13 6.99
CA SER A 158 -5.78 -2.43 5.55
C SER A 158 -5.92 -1.13 4.78
N PHE A 159 -5.22 -1.02 3.65
CA PHE A 159 -5.34 0.13 2.76
C PHE A 159 -5.08 -0.29 1.31
N ARG A 160 -5.44 0.59 0.37
CA ARG A 160 -5.25 0.36 -1.06
C ARG A 160 -4.17 1.30 -1.58
N GLY A 161 -3.18 0.75 -2.26
CA GLY A 161 -2.15 1.54 -2.93
C GLY A 161 -2.71 2.27 -4.15
N SER A 162 -1.92 3.20 -4.70
CA SER A 162 -2.26 3.97 -5.91
C SER A 162 -2.56 3.10 -7.13
N GLU A 163 -1.92 1.95 -7.22
CA GLU A 163 -2.05 0.93 -8.25
C GLU A 163 -3.25 0.00 -8.03
N GLY A 164 -4.07 0.27 -7.01
CA GLY A 164 -5.24 -0.53 -6.67
C GLY A 164 -4.93 -1.84 -5.94
N THR A 165 -3.66 -2.13 -5.63
CA THR A 165 -3.25 -3.31 -4.84
C THR A 165 -3.61 -3.12 -3.37
N PHE A 166 -4.15 -4.16 -2.74
CA PHE A 166 -4.43 -4.14 -1.31
C PHE A 166 -3.17 -4.43 -0.50
N TYR A 167 -2.97 -3.63 0.55
CA TYR A 167 -1.91 -3.80 1.52
C TYR A 167 -2.54 -4.00 2.89
N ARG A 168 -1.86 -4.80 3.71
CA ARG A 168 -2.23 -5.02 5.09
C ARG A 168 -1.00 -4.90 5.98
N MET A 169 -1.08 -4.01 6.95
CA MET A 169 -0.13 -3.91 8.04
C MET A 169 -0.54 -4.85 9.17
N TYR A 170 0.44 -5.47 9.79
CA TYR A 170 0.25 -6.40 10.88
C TYR A 170 1.43 -6.38 11.85
N LEU A 171 1.16 -6.75 13.10
CA LEU A 171 2.15 -6.90 14.15
C LEU A 171 2.45 -8.39 14.34
N ILE A 172 3.73 -8.72 14.49
CA ILE A 172 4.22 -10.04 14.84
C ILE A 172 4.92 -9.94 16.18
N ASP A 173 4.34 -10.53 17.22
CA ASP A 173 4.98 -10.70 18.52
C ASP A 173 5.59 -12.12 18.56
N MET A 174 6.90 -12.22 18.32
CA MET A 174 7.62 -13.49 18.26
C MET A 174 8.32 -13.76 19.58
N SER A 175 8.12 -14.94 20.16
CA SER A 175 8.77 -15.35 21.40
C SER A 175 9.59 -16.63 21.18
N GLY A 176 10.87 -16.58 21.58
CA GLY A 176 11.81 -17.69 21.49
C GLY A 176 12.98 -17.47 22.45
N ASN A 177 13.53 -18.55 23.02
CA ASN A 177 14.64 -18.49 24.00
C ASN A 177 14.41 -17.56 25.20
N GLY A 178 13.14 -17.33 25.59
CA GLY A 178 12.77 -16.45 26.71
C GLY A 178 12.73 -14.95 26.37
N GLU A 179 12.98 -14.57 25.12
CA GLU A 179 12.84 -13.19 24.65
C GLU A 179 11.62 -13.04 23.75
N THR A 180 10.93 -11.91 23.86
CA THR A 180 9.84 -11.52 22.96
C THR A 180 10.28 -10.32 22.13
N GLN A 181 10.27 -10.48 20.81
CA GLN A 181 10.57 -9.43 19.85
C GLN A 181 9.31 -9.07 19.07
N LYS A 182 9.09 -7.77 18.88
CA LYS A 182 7.93 -7.23 18.18
C LYS A 182 8.34 -6.67 16.83
N PHE A 183 7.61 -7.02 15.79
CA PHE A 183 7.86 -6.56 14.44
C PHE A 183 6.58 -6.03 13.80
N TRP A 184 6.68 -4.85 13.22
CA TRP A 184 5.66 -4.38 12.29
C TRP A 184 5.97 -4.92 10.91
N ALA A 185 4.98 -5.40 10.20
CA ALA A 185 5.14 -5.89 8.85
C ALA A 185 4.03 -5.39 7.95
N MET A 186 4.33 -5.36 6.66
CA MET A 186 3.38 -4.98 5.61
C MET A 186 3.40 -6.04 4.53
N ALA A 187 2.23 -6.54 4.16
CA ALA A 187 2.06 -7.47 3.05
C ALA A 187 1.15 -6.90 1.97
N SER A 188 1.43 -7.24 0.72
CA SER A 188 0.58 -6.91 -0.44
C SER A 188 -0.18 -8.15 -0.89
N ARG A 189 -1.46 -8.01 -1.20
CA ARG A 189 -2.29 -9.10 -1.73
C ARG A 189 -1.98 -9.35 -3.20
N LYS A 190 -1.63 -10.59 -3.55
CA LYS A 190 -1.40 -11.07 -4.93
C LYS A 190 -2.51 -11.97 -5.45
N GLY A 191 -3.35 -12.49 -4.56
CA GLY A 191 -4.50 -13.33 -4.88
C GLY A 191 -5.29 -13.66 -3.62
N LYS A 192 -6.27 -14.57 -3.72
CA LYS A 192 -6.95 -15.13 -2.55
C LYS A 192 -5.93 -15.90 -1.70
N GLU A 193 -5.84 -15.59 -0.41
CA GLU A 193 -4.89 -16.22 0.54
C GLU A 193 -3.41 -16.10 0.14
N ASN A 194 -3.07 -15.20 -0.77
CA ASN A 194 -1.70 -15.01 -1.22
C ASN A 194 -1.25 -13.58 -0.89
N TRP A 195 -0.72 -13.42 0.32
CA TRP A 195 -0.16 -12.20 0.85
C TRP A 195 1.36 -12.29 0.84
N LEU A 196 1.99 -11.38 0.09
CA LEU A 196 3.44 -11.30 0.00
C LEU A 196 3.95 -10.20 0.91
N THR A 197 4.70 -10.56 1.95
CA THR A 197 5.37 -9.60 2.84
C THR A 197 6.36 -8.75 2.06
N LYS A 198 6.20 -7.44 2.13
CA LYS A 198 6.99 -6.43 1.42
C LYS A 198 8.01 -5.74 2.30
N GLY A 199 7.76 -5.69 3.60
CA GLY A 199 8.66 -5.07 4.56
C GLY A 199 8.37 -5.52 5.97
N VAL A 200 9.42 -5.56 6.78
CA VAL A 200 9.40 -5.81 8.21
C VAL A 200 10.21 -4.72 8.89
N PHE A 201 9.67 -4.15 9.95
CA PHE A 201 10.20 -3.02 10.68
C PHE A 201 10.37 -3.44 12.14
N ALA A 202 11.61 -3.46 12.62
CA ALA A 202 11.98 -3.86 13.97
C ALA A 202 11.90 -2.73 15.01
N THR A 203 11.50 -1.53 14.58
CA THR A 203 11.37 -0.33 15.43
C THR A 203 10.02 0.33 15.19
N ASP A 204 9.70 1.34 15.99
CA ASP A 204 8.40 2.03 16.20
C ASP A 204 7.38 2.00 15.04
N THR A 205 6.11 2.07 15.43
CA THR A 205 4.92 2.01 14.56
C THR A 205 5.15 2.75 13.23
N PRO A 206 5.05 2.06 12.06
CA PRO A 206 5.31 2.67 10.77
C PRO A 206 4.39 3.89 10.55
N GLY A 207 4.99 5.06 10.32
CA GLY A 207 4.27 6.32 10.13
C GLY A 207 4.29 7.28 11.33
N SER A 208 4.96 6.95 12.43
CA SER A 208 5.18 7.85 13.59
C SER A 208 6.41 8.77 13.46
N ILE A 209 6.85 9.06 12.23
CA ILE A 209 8.04 9.90 11.95
C ILE A 209 7.66 11.38 11.93
#